data_AF-A0AAU1V9W8-F1
#
_entry.id   AF-A0AAU1V9W8-F1
#
_cell.length_a   1.000
_cell.length_b   1.000
_cell.length_c   1.000
_cell.angle_alpha   90.00
_cell.angle_beta   90.00
_cell.angle_gamma   90.00
#
_symmetry.space_group_name_H-M   'P 1'
#
loop_
_entity.id
_entity.type
_entity.pdbx_description
1 polymer ?
#
loop_
_entity_poly.entity_id
_entity_poly.type
_entity_poly.pdbx_seq_one_letter_code
_entity_poly.pdbx_strand_id
1 'polypeptide(L)' 'MADEMHGAHPGPPLPGLPPRPVWVGEAVDLIDDAPSAADVVGTLAEQDEEALASAGRH' A
#
# COMPACT_ATOMS: atom_id res chain seq x y z
N MET A 1 42.80 -1.02 -2.36
CA MET A 1 41.68 -1.98 -2.34
C MET A 1 41.14 -1.95 -0.91
N ALA A 2 40.31 -0.97 -0.56
CA ALA A 2 38.85 -0.99 -0.75
C ALA A 2 38.21 -2.17 0.01
N ASP A 3 38.20 -2.07 1.34
CA ASP A 3 37.38 -2.91 2.23
C ASP A 3 36.83 -2.02 3.35
N GLU A 4 36.09 -0.98 2.95
CA GLU A 4 35.27 -0.19 3.87
C GLU A 4 33.82 -0.23 3.36
N MET A 5 33.27 -1.45 3.39
CA MET A 5 31.83 -1.65 3.27
C MET A 5 31.19 -1.13 4.55
N HIS A 6 30.52 0.01 4.43
CA HIS A 6 29.64 0.64 5.41
C HIS A 6 28.56 -0.33 5.90
N GLY A 7 28.93 -1.23 6.80
CA GLY A 7 28.02 -2.10 7.53
C GLY A 7 27.30 -1.26 8.57
N ALA A 8 26.22 -0.60 8.17
CA ALA A 8 25.26 -0.06 9.11
C ALA A 8 24.75 -1.21 9.98
N HIS A 9 25.31 -1.37 11.18
CA HIS A 9 24.78 -2.30 12.18
C HIS A 9 23.36 -1.85 12.48
N PRO A 10 22.30 -2.62 12.13
CA PRO A 10 20.96 -2.22 12.49
C PRO A 10 20.91 -2.13 14.02
N GLY A 11 20.42 -1.00 14.53
CA GLY A 11 20.12 -0.87 15.95
C GLY A 11 19.13 -1.94 16.40
N PRO A 12 18.95 -2.14 17.72
CA PRO A 12 17.94 -3.07 18.21
C PRO A 12 16.58 -2.76 17.56
N PRO A 13 15.80 -3.78 17.16
CA PRO A 13 14.53 -3.55 16.50
C PRO A 13 13.62 -2.73 17.41
N LEU A 14 13.04 -1.65 16.86
CA LEU A 14 12.04 -0.88 17.58
C LEU A 14 10.80 -1.77 17.78
N PRO A 15 10.24 -1.85 19.00
CA PRO A 15 9.10 -2.70 19.28
C PRO A 15 7.93 -2.30 18.39
N GLY A 16 7.39 -3.26 17.64
CA GLY A 16 6.24 -3.09 16.75
C GLY A 16 6.57 -2.81 15.28
N LEU A 17 7.85 -2.65 14.91
CA LEU A 17 8.23 -2.54 13.50
C LEU A 17 8.56 -3.90 12.88
N PRO A 18 8.10 -4.16 11.65
CA PRO A 18 8.45 -5.38 10.93
C PRO A 18 9.96 -5.46 10.67
N PRO A 19 10.55 -6.66 10.63
CA PRO A 19 11.98 -6.87 10.45
C PRO A 19 12.50 -6.43 9.06
N ARG A 20 11.59 -6.12 8.14
CA ARG A 20 11.89 -5.55 6.82
C ARG A 20 10.97 -4.35 6.57
N PRO A 21 11.42 -3.35 5.79
CA PRO A 21 10.55 -2.27 5.35
C PRO A 21 9.28 -2.83 4.70
N VAL A 22 8.13 -2.34 5.12
CA VAL A 22 6.85 -2.57 4.44
C VAL A 22 6.62 -1.34 3.57
N TRP A 23 6.57 -1.55 2.26
CA TRP A 23 6.30 -0.49 1.30
C TRP A 23 4.80 -0.35 1.14
N VAL A 24 4.34 0.86 1.34
CA VAL A 24 2.92 1.16 1.38
C VAL A 24 2.67 2.42 0.55
N GLY A 25 1.61 2.40 -0.26
CA GLY A 25 1.17 3.57 -1.01
C GLY A 25 0.41 4.55 -0.13
N GLU A 26 0.27 5.79 -0.58
CA GLU A 26 -0.43 6.87 0.14
C GLU A 26 -1.89 6.50 0.51
N ALA A 27 -2.57 5.70 -0.32
CA ALA A 27 -3.97 5.34 -0.15
C ALA A 27 -4.22 4.17 0.83
N VAL A 28 -3.20 3.64 1.52
CA VAL A 28 -3.39 2.47 2.40
C VAL A 28 -4.39 2.72 3.52
N ASP A 29 -4.45 3.96 4.02
CA ASP A 29 -5.33 4.31 5.13
C ASP A 29 -6.82 4.27 4.72
N LEU A 30 -7.10 4.13 3.42
CA LEU A 30 -8.44 3.93 2.88
C LEU A 30 -8.88 2.45 2.86
N ILE A 31 -7.98 1.52 3.16
CA ILE A 31 -8.25 0.08 3.17
C ILE A 31 -8.51 -0.36 4.63
N ASP A 32 -9.77 -0.57 4.97
CA ASP A 32 -10.20 -0.99 6.31
C ASP A 32 -10.64 -2.47 6.39
N ASP A 33 -10.66 -3.15 5.25
CA ASP A 33 -11.04 -4.55 5.10
C ASP A 33 -10.01 -5.38 4.32
N ALA A 34 -10.30 -6.67 4.14
CA ALA A 34 -9.43 -7.60 3.43
C ALA A 34 -10.24 -8.47 2.45
N PRO A 35 -10.79 -7.89 1.37
CA PRO A 35 -11.60 -8.63 0.40
C PRO A 35 -10.72 -9.54 -0.45
N SER A 36 -11.35 -10.48 -1.18
CA SER A 36 -10.63 -11.20 -2.21
C SER A 36 -10.23 -10.24 -3.34
N ALA A 37 -9.16 -10.54 -4.06
CA ALA A 37 -8.73 -9.71 -5.19
C ALA A 37 -9.83 -9.60 -6.28
N ALA A 38 -10.64 -10.65 -6.46
CA ALA A 38 -11.74 -10.63 -7.42
C ALA A 38 -12.84 -9.65 -6.99
N ASP A 39 -13.17 -9.63 -5.70
CA ASP A 39 -14.19 -8.73 -5.16
C ASP A 39 -13.71 -7.27 -5.24
N VAL A 40 -12.46 -6.98 -4.89
CA VAL A 40 -11.87 -5.63 -5.02
C VAL A 40 -11.99 -5.11 -6.45
N VAL A 41 -11.57 -5.91 -7.44
CA VAL A 41 -11.60 -5.50 -8.85
C VAL A 41 -13.04 -5.29 -9.32
N GLY A 42 -13.97 -6.17 -8.90
CA GLY A 42 -15.39 -6.02 -9.21
C GLY A 42 -15.97 -4.72 -8.65
N THR A 43 -15.75 -4.46 -7.36
CA THR A 43 -16.25 -3.24 -6.70
C THR A 43 -15.67 -1.97 -7.30
N LEU A 44 -14.37 -1.92 -7.60
CA LEU A 44 -13.74 -0.74 -8.21
C LEU A 44 -14.32 -0.45 -9.60
N ALA A 45 -14.54 -1.48 -10.42
CA ALA A 45 -15.13 -1.31 -11.75
C ALA A 45 -16.56 -0.72 -11.66
N GLU A 46 -17.39 -1.22 -10.75
CA GLU A 46 -18.74 -0.71 -10.52
C GLU A 46 -18.73 0.75 -10.04
N GLN A 47 -17.87 1.09 -9.10
CA GLN A 47 -17.73 2.45 -8.56
C GLN A 47 -17.24 3.44 -9.60
N ASP A 48 -16.28 3.05 -10.44
CA ASP A 48 -15.77 3.90 -11.53
C ASP A 48 -16.85 4.21 -12.56
N GLU A 49 -17.67 3.23 -12.93
CA GLU A 49 -18.81 3.43 -13.84
C GLU A 49 -19.83 4.42 -13.24
N GLU A 50 -20.17 4.28 -11.96
CA GLU A 50 -21.08 5.20 -11.27
C GLU A 50 -20.51 6.62 -11.21
N ALA A 51 -19.24 6.76 -10.82
CA ALA A 51 -18.55 8.04 -10.73
C ALA A 51 -18.49 8.75 -12.08
N LEU A 52 -18.16 8.02 -13.15
CA LEU A 52 -18.11 8.55 -14.51
C LEU A 52 -19.50 8.99 -14.99
N ALA A 53 -20.52 8.16 -14.78
CA ALA A 53 -21.89 8.49 -15.12
C ALA A 53 -22.38 9.73 -14.37
N SER A 54 -21.95 9.93 -13.12
CA SER A 54 -22.25 11.13 -12.35
C SER A 54 -21.53 12.37 -12.86
N ALA A 55 -20.26 12.25 -13.20
CA ALA A 55 -19.46 13.36 -13.73
C ALA A 55 -20.03 13.88 -15.06
N GLY A 56 -20.56 13.00 -15.91
CA GLY A 56 -21.19 13.38 -17.18
C GLY A 56 -22.56 14.07 -17.07
N ARG A 57 -23.11 14.22 -15.86
CA ARG A 57 -24.38 14.91 -15.60
C ARG A 57 -24.21 16.36 -15.11
N HIS A 58 -22.98 16.86 -15.03
CA HIS A 58 -22.66 18.23 -14.60
C HIS A 58 -22.14 19.12 -15.73
#